data_AF-A0A7W2HGE3-F1
#
_entry.id   AF-A0A7W2HGE3-F1
#
_cell.length_a   1.000
_cell.length_b   1.000
_cell.length_c   1.000
_cell.angle_alpha   90.00
_cell.angle_beta   90.00
_cell.angle_gamma   90.00
#
_symmetry.space_group_name_H-M   'P 1'
#
loop_
_entity.id
_entity.type
_entity.pdbx_description
1 polymer ?
#
loop_
_entity_poly.entity_id
_entity_poly.type
_entity_poly.pdbx_seq_one_letter_code
_entity_poly.pdbx_strand_id
1 'polypeptide(L)'
;MRAERRYIDDADVEAAIEEVDDSELVPLLEEFVHLPRGRRRTLHLRSLLIGLYLCTQDTGGKIVLERVTDILYFRISPRLREVLDITEYADSDQGFEAAYAVVRRLFHAMKDAMNPSPLPPNGHLSRSEAHALTAAADIDDLAERERRLALFTEFVLDASVRPLHSLLTELAEVSLGVDATPVRTFSRGRRTSGPELATDPDAGWYVREGDHRDPDTVSDSMRPPSPPTKKGKPKASQDKKKTSLKKKYLFGYDAHLIVTRDAEHDAVLLDDGTPNPEVLPALVLGVALDKPGHRPAYNGLKVLNRLRERGYKPGYLAGDRAYNNSEPDEWQLPVRAMGFKPVYDYRADQLGKQAGTHGAILVEGRWYCPSMPEPLINATIDLHAERIDRETWVRLIAARRGYRIMPKENADTDGYQRMMCPAEAGKAQCPNKPRTLGSGIHLPLIDPEPSPAGPLKVCRQRTITVSPEAGAKQWQALDYGGPEWQRVYFRLRNSVEGYNGYAKNPLAEGIESAGSRRIRGIAAQTILLAFPLAHANRRKIKKWLDTLSLGGERPRRRTHHRRPKKEPRSWTPTGHLAPAA
;
A
#
# COMPACT_ATOMS: atom_id res chain seq x y z
N MET A 1 -10.93 33.12 -17.93
CA MET A 1 -11.81 31.97 -17.63
C MET A 1 -13.19 32.14 -18.27
N ARG A 2 -13.87 33.29 -18.13
CA ARG A 2 -15.21 33.54 -18.71
C ARG A 2 -15.32 33.42 -20.23
N ALA A 3 -14.41 34.03 -20.98
CA ALA A 3 -14.51 34.10 -22.44
C ALA A 3 -14.35 32.75 -23.17
N GLU A 4 -13.86 31.72 -22.47
CA GLU A 4 -13.62 30.37 -23.01
C GLU A 4 -14.43 29.30 -22.26
N ARG A 5 -15.48 29.71 -21.53
CA ARG A 5 -16.25 28.80 -20.67
C ARG A 5 -17.01 27.80 -21.54
N ARG A 6 -16.74 26.51 -21.31
CA ARG A 6 -17.45 25.39 -21.95
C ARG A 6 -18.50 24.86 -20.99
N TYR A 7 -19.75 24.75 -21.44
CA TYR A 7 -20.80 24.07 -20.68
C TYR A 7 -20.46 22.58 -20.52
N ILE A 8 -20.85 22.00 -19.38
CA ILE A 8 -20.86 20.55 -19.20
C ILE A 8 -22.18 20.04 -19.79
N ASP A 9 -22.13 18.90 -20.48
CA ASP A 9 -23.33 18.28 -21.02
C ASP A 9 -24.31 17.93 -19.88
N ASP A 10 -25.60 18.16 -20.09
CA ASP A 10 -26.62 17.86 -19.08
C ASP A 10 -26.60 16.36 -18.72
N ALA A 11 -26.30 15.47 -19.68
CA ALA A 11 -26.19 14.04 -19.43
C ALA A 11 -25.01 13.69 -18.50
N ASP A 12 -23.88 14.39 -18.62
CA ASP A 12 -22.73 14.19 -17.73
C ASP A 12 -23.03 14.66 -16.30
N VAL A 13 -23.84 15.72 -16.16
CA VAL A 13 -24.28 16.23 -14.86
C VAL A 13 -25.33 15.32 -14.22
N GLU A 14 -26.28 14.80 -15.00
CA GLU A 14 -27.27 13.82 -14.55
C GLU A 14 -26.58 12.52 -14.10
N ALA A 15 -25.58 12.02 -14.84
CA ALA A 15 -24.77 10.87 -14.40
C ALA A 15 -23.97 11.17 -13.12
N ALA A 16 -23.47 12.40 -12.94
CA ALA A 16 -22.79 12.81 -11.71
C ALA A 16 -23.74 12.90 -10.51
N ILE A 17 -24.99 13.28 -10.75
CA ILE A 17 -26.07 13.27 -9.74
C ILE A 17 -26.30 11.84 -9.27
N GLU A 18 -26.56 10.91 -10.19
CA GLU A 18 -26.80 9.50 -9.88
C GLU A 18 -25.63 8.89 -9.11
N GLU A 19 -24.39 9.13 -9.57
CA GLU A 19 -23.19 8.61 -8.92
C GLU A 19 -23.07 9.08 -7.46
N VAL A 20 -23.36 10.35 -7.18
CA VAL A 20 -23.29 10.92 -5.82
C VAL A 20 -24.45 10.44 -4.97
N ASP A 21 -25.65 10.33 -5.52
CA ASP A 21 -26.83 9.88 -4.77
C ASP A 21 -26.67 8.42 -4.35
N ASP A 22 -26.21 7.57 -5.27
CA ASP A 22 -25.96 6.17 -4.97
C ASP A 22 -24.75 5.96 -4.05
N SER A 23 -23.87 6.97 -3.87
CA SER A 23 -22.64 6.86 -3.07
C SER A 23 -22.85 6.75 -1.57
N GLU A 24 -24.05 7.04 -1.07
CA GLU A 24 -24.37 7.17 0.37
C GLU A 24 -23.53 8.26 1.09
N LEU A 25 -22.73 9.06 0.38
CA LEU A 25 -21.91 10.13 0.97
C LEU A 25 -22.77 11.26 1.55
N VAL A 26 -23.89 11.57 0.90
CA VAL A 26 -24.79 12.63 1.36
C VAL A 26 -25.39 12.30 2.73
N PRO A 27 -26.11 11.18 2.91
CA PRO A 27 -26.65 10.83 4.22
C PRO A 27 -25.54 10.67 5.28
N LEU A 28 -24.40 10.05 4.93
CA LEU A 28 -23.24 9.96 5.83
C LEU A 28 -22.79 11.33 6.35
N LEU A 29 -22.58 12.31 5.46
CA LEU A 29 -22.12 13.64 5.87
C LEU A 29 -23.19 14.39 6.68
N GLU A 30 -24.47 14.17 6.41
CA GLU A 30 -25.55 14.82 7.15
C GLU A 30 -25.61 14.39 8.63
N GLU A 31 -25.05 13.22 8.98
CA GLU A 31 -24.94 12.76 10.36
C GLU A 31 -24.04 13.66 11.22
N PHE A 32 -22.95 14.20 10.66
CA PHE A 32 -21.92 14.89 11.44
C PHE A 32 -21.51 16.28 10.93
N VAL A 33 -21.93 16.68 9.73
CA VAL A 33 -21.70 18.04 9.22
C VAL A 33 -22.85 18.94 9.67
N HIS A 34 -22.72 19.45 10.90
CA HIS A 34 -23.69 20.38 11.45
C HIS A 34 -23.43 21.81 10.95
N LEU A 35 -24.24 22.28 10.00
CA LEU A 35 -24.17 23.67 9.55
C LEU A 35 -25.14 24.54 10.39
N PRO A 36 -24.75 25.77 10.79
CA PRO A 36 -25.57 26.65 11.61
C PRO A 36 -26.99 26.82 11.05
N ARG A 37 -28.01 26.70 11.91
CA ARG A 37 -29.40 26.99 11.56
C ARG A 37 -29.57 28.51 11.58
N GLY A 38 -29.56 29.12 10.40
CA GLY A 38 -29.65 30.57 10.22
C GLY A 38 -30.14 30.93 8.82
N ARG A 39 -29.44 31.83 8.13
CA ARG A 39 -29.76 32.23 6.75
C ARG A 39 -29.94 30.99 5.84
N ARG A 40 -30.96 31.03 4.97
CA ARG A 40 -31.23 29.96 3.98
C ARG A 40 -29.93 29.60 3.25
N ARG A 41 -29.60 28.30 3.23
CA ARG A 41 -28.40 27.78 2.57
C ARG A 41 -28.56 27.99 1.06
N THR A 42 -27.51 28.53 0.43
CA THR A 42 -27.46 28.78 -1.03
C THR A 42 -26.78 27.65 -1.81
N LEU A 43 -26.26 26.65 -1.09
CA LEU A 43 -25.62 25.45 -1.63
C LEU A 43 -25.75 24.31 -0.61
N HIS A 44 -26.10 23.11 -1.07
CA HIS A 44 -26.22 21.90 -0.25
C HIS A 44 -24.99 20.99 -0.37
N LEU A 45 -24.81 20.07 0.60
CA LEU A 45 -23.69 19.11 0.60
C LEU A 45 -23.70 18.24 -0.67
N ARG A 46 -24.88 17.76 -1.06
CA ARG A 46 -25.11 17.05 -2.33
C ARG A 46 -24.55 17.81 -3.53
N SER A 47 -24.93 19.08 -3.70
CA SER A 47 -24.47 19.93 -4.81
C SER A 47 -22.95 20.17 -4.77
N LEU A 48 -22.35 20.30 -3.57
CA LEU A 48 -20.90 20.39 -3.43
C LEU A 48 -20.19 19.10 -3.87
N LEU A 49 -20.69 17.93 -3.46
CA LEU A 49 -20.12 16.63 -3.84
C LEU A 49 -20.19 16.40 -5.36
N ILE A 50 -21.33 16.74 -5.98
CA ILE A 50 -21.50 16.72 -7.45
C ILE A 50 -20.47 17.62 -8.11
N GLY A 51 -20.29 18.85 -7.61
CA GLY A 51 -19.28 19.77 -8.14
C GLY A 51 -17.84 19.27 -7.99
N LEU A 52 -17.51 18.62 -6.87
CA LEU A 52 -16.20 17.99 -6.64
C LEU A 52 -15.98 16.81 -7.61
N TYR A 53 -17.00 15.97 -7.78
CA TYR A 53 -16.96 14.85 -8.73
C TYR A 53 -16.78 15.35 -10.17
N LEU A 54 -17.62 16.27 -10.64
CA LEU A 54 -17.53 16.86 -11.99
C LEU A 54 -16.17 17.55 -12.21
N CYS A 55 -15.64 18.24 -11.21
CA CYS A 55 -14.30 18.83 -11.29
C CYS A 55 -13.21 17.76 -11.55
N THR A 56 -13.35 16.57 -10.98
CA THR A 56 -12.39 15.49 -11.23
C THR A 56 -12.46 14.99 -12.67
N GLN A 57 -13.66 14.84 -13.23
CA GLN A 57 -13.84 14.41 -14.62
C GLN A 57 -13.33 15.49 -15.59
N ASP A 58 -13.70 16.76 -15.36
CA ASP A 58 -13.34 17.91 -16.20
C ASP A 58 -11.84 18.17 -16.29
N THR A 59 -11.10 17.89 -15.20
CA THR A 59 -9.68 18.23 -15.08
C THR A 59 -8.74 17.02 -15.18
N GLY A 60 -9.28 15.83 -15.43
CA GLY A 60 -8.52 14.59 -15.47
C GLY A 60 -7.99 14.13 -14.10
N GLY A 61 -8.73 14.43 -13.03
CA GLY A 61 -8.50 13.95 -11.66
C GLY A 61 -8.04 15.00 -10.66
N LYS A 62 -8.02 16.29 -11.02
CA LYS A 62 -7.59 17.39 -10.13
C LYS A 62 -8.81 18.04 -9.45
N ILE A 63 -8.63 18.61 -8.26
CA ILE A 63 -9.69 19.34 -7.58
C ILE A 63 -9.23 20.75 -7.24
N VAL A 64 -9.95 21.74 -7.75
CA VAL A 64 -9.74 23.14 -7.39
C VAL A 64 -11.10 23.77 -7.13
N LEU A 65 -11.30 24.38 -5.96
CA LEU A 65 -12.61 24.94 -5.57
C LEU A 65 -13.08 26.07 -6.50
N GLU A 66 -12.16 26.83 -7.10
CA GLU A 66 -12.47 27.80 -8.15
C GLU A 66 -13.14 27.11 -9.35
N ARG A 67 -12.64 25.95 -9.75
CA ARG A 67 -13.22 25.16 -10.85
C ARG A 67 -14.56 24.55 -10.45
N VAL A 68 -14.69 24.03 -9.22
CA VAL A 68 -15.98 23.57 -8.68
C VAL A 68 -17.02 24.69 -8.73
N THR A 69 -16.63 25.91 -8.36
CA THR A 69 -17.49 27.09 -8.42
C THR A 69 -17.88 27.43 -9.86
N ASP A 70 -16.91 27.48 -10.76
CA ASP A 70 -17.14 27.73 -12.18
C ASP A 70 -18.11 26.70 -12.79
N ILE A 71 -17.95 25.43 -12.41
CA ILE A 71 -18.83 24.33 -12.84
C ILE A 71 -20.26 24.55 -12.36
N LEU A 72 -20.46 24.60 -11.04
CA LEU A 72 -21.78 24.60 -10.42
C LEU A 72 -22.61 25.84 -10.76
N TYR A 73 -21.98 27.02 -10.82
CA TYR A 73 -22.72 28.26 -10.95
C TYR A 73 -22.79 28.76 -12.40
N PHE A 74 -21.88 28.34 -13.28
CA PHE A 74 -21.76 28.97 -14.58
C PHE A 74 -21.59 28.02 -15.78
N ARG A 75 -21.34 26.72 -15.58
CA ARG A 75 -21.14 25.75 -16.68
C ARG A 75 -22.20 24.66 -16.77
N ILE A 76 -23.07 24.52 -15.78
CA ILE A 76 -24.25 23.64 -15.87
C ILE A 76 -25.47 24.45 -16.31
N SER A 77 -26.43 23.79 -16.96
CA SER A 77 -27.62 24.46 -17.48
C SER A 77 -28.48 25.06 -16.36
N PRO A 78 -29.25 26.14 -16.64
CA PRO A 78 -30.17 26.72 -15.66
C PRO A 78 -31.16 25.71 -15.08
N ARG A 79 -31.67 24.78 -15.91
CA ARG A 79 -32.53 23.67 -15.50
C ARG A 79 -31.87 22.83 -14.40
N LEU A 80 -30.61 22.41 -14.60
CA LEU A 80 -29.92 21.58 -13.62
C LEU A 80 -29.51 22.36 -12.37
N ARG A 81 -29.26 23.68 -12.47
CA ARG A 81 -29.09 24.51 -11.27
C ARG A 81 -30.35 24.54 -10.41
N GLU A 82 -31.52 24.61 -11.02
CA GLU A 82 -32.81 24.54 -10.31
C GLU A 82 -33.01 23.17 -9.63
N VAL A 83 -32.74 22.07 -10.35
CA VAL A 83 -32.77 20.70 -9.79
C VAL A 83 -31.83 20.54 -8.58
N LEU A 84 -30.69 21.25 -8.59
CA LEU A 84 -29.69 21.20 -7.52
C LEU A 84 -29.89 22.26 -6.41
N ASP A 85 -30.97 23.06 -6.47
CA ASP A 85 -31.25 24.21 -5.60
C ASP A 85 -30.05 25.16 -5.48
N ILE A 86 -29.37 25.42 -6.61
CA ILE A 86 -28.21 26.32 -6.69
C ILE A 86 -28.70 27.73 -6.98
N THR A 87 -28.39 28.66 -6.08
CA THR A 87 -28.75 30.08 -6.25
C THR A 87 -28.01 30.71 -7.44
N GLU A 88 -28.70 31.53 -8.22
CA GLU A 88 -28.08 32.26 -9.32
C GLU A 88 -27.23 33.44 -8.82
N TYR A 89 -26.05 33.59 -9.42
CA TYR A 89 -25.18 34.74 -9.25
C TYR A 89 -24.92 35.37 -10.62
N ALA A 90 -24.80 36.69 -10.66
CA ALA A 90 -24.41 37.39 -11.88
C ALA A 90 -23.04 36.89 -12.35
N ASP A 91 -22.85 36.72 -13.67
CA ASP A 91 -21.56 36.35 -14.23
C ASP A 91 -20.60 37.56 -14.31
N SER A 92 -20.33 38.16 -13.15
CA SER A 92 -19.40 39.27 -12.92
C SER A 92 -18.36 38.88 -11.86
N ASP A 93 -17.22 39.57 -11.77
CA ASP A 93 -16.14 39.15 -10.86
C ASP A 93 -16.65 39.08 -9.42
N GLN A 94 -17.49 40.05 -9.04
CA GLN A 94 -18.17 40.06 -7.75
C GLN A 94 -19.12 38.86 -7.56
N GLY A 95 -19.87 38.47 -8.59
CA GLY A 95 -20.75 37.31 -8.52
C GLY A 95 -19.99 35.99 -8.43
N PHE A 96 -18.86 35.86 -9.12
CA PHE A 96 -17.99 34.68 -9.00
C PHE A 96 -17.37 34.59 -7.59
N GLU A 97 -16.85 35.68 -7.06
CA GLU A 97 -16.30 35.72 -5.69
C GLU A 97 -17.37 35.38 -4.64
N ALA A 98 -18.60 35.87 -4.81
CA ALA A 98 -19.71 35.53 -3.94
C ALA A 98 -20.04 34.02 -3.97
N ALA A 99 -20.13 33.44 -5.18
CA ALA A 99 -20.36 32.01 -5.37
C ALA A 99 -19.20 31.17 -4.79
N TYR A 100 -17.96 31.58 -5.04
CA TYR A 100 -16.76 30.92 -4.51
C TYR A 100 -16.74 30.92 -2.98
N ALA A 101 -17.13 32.04 -2.35
CA ALA A 101 -17.22 32.13 -0.91
C ALA A 101 -18.25 31.15 -0.32
N VAL A 102 -19.35 30.86 -1.03
CA VAL A 102 -20.33 29.84 -0.63
C VAL A 102 -19.72 28.44 -0.69
N VAL A 103 -19.12 28.06 -1.84
CA VAL A 103 -18.46 26.75 -2.03
C VAL A 103 -17.37 26.55 -0.98
N ARG A 104 -16.52 27.56 -0.80
CA ARG A 104 -15.42 27.53 0.17
C ARG A 104 -15.94 27.33 1.59
N ARG A 105 -16.94 28.10 2.05
CA ARG A 105 -17.50 27.94 3.40
C ARG A 105 -18.04 26.54 3.65
N LEU A 106 -18.79 25.99 2.71
CA LEU A 106 -19.37 24.65 2.85
C LEU A 106 -18.30 23.55 2.86
N PHE A 107 -17.31 23.64 1.95
CA PHE A 107 -16.18 22.72 1.95
C PHE A 107 -15.40 22.77 3.27
N HIS A 108 -15.16 23.96 3.81
CA HIS A 108 -14.47 24.11 5.09
C HIS A 108 -15.27 23.51 6.25
N ALA A 109 -16.59 23.73 6.31
CA ALA A 109 -17.44 23.12 7.34
C ALA A 109 -17.43 21.59 7.28
N MET A 110 -17.53 21.02 6.07
CA MET A 110 -17.40 19.57 5.84
C MET A 110 -16.02 19.06 6.30
N LYS A 111 -14.94 19.75 5.91
CA LYS A 111 -13.57 19.40 6.27
C LYS A 111 -13.32 19.50 7.79
N ASP A 112 -13.83 20.53 8.46
CA ASP A 112 -13.62 20.76 9.89
C ASP A 112 -14.34 19.70 10.75
N ALA A 113 -15.52 19.24 10.32
CA ALA A 113 -16.29 18.17 10.98
C ALA A 113 -15.58 16.80 10.97
N MET A 114 -14.58 16.63 10.10
CA MET A 114 -13.79 15.40 9.92
C MET A 114 -12.30 15.62 10.19
N ASN A 115 -11.91 16.72 10.85
CA ASN A 115 -10.49 17.02 11.05
C ASN A 115 -9.90 16.32 12.28
N PRO A 116 -9.03 15.31 12.15
CA PRO A 116 -8.47 14.58 13.29
C PRO A 116 -7.26 15.29 13.92
N SER A 117 -6.88 16.48 13.44
CA SER A 117 -5.76 17.23 13.99
C SER A 117 -6.23 18.35 14.92
N PRO A 118 -5.66 18.46 16.13
CA PRO A 118 -5.88 19.60 17.01
C PRO A 118 -5.08 20.84 16.57
N LEU A 119 -4.20 20.70 15.57
CA LEU A 119 -3.28 21.75 15.17
C LEU A 119 -3.87 22.58 14.03
N PRO A 120 -4.05 23.91 14.21
CA PRO A 120 -4.63 24.75 13.17
C PRO A 120 -3.67 24.87 11.97
N PRO A 121 -4.12 24.56 10.74
CA PRO A 121 -3.32 24.77 9.55
C PRO A 121 -3.24 26.27 9.20
N ASN A 122 -2.23 26.63 8.39
CA ASN A 122 -1.90 27.98 7.92
C ASN A 122 -1.28 28.92 8.96
N GLY A 123 -1.23 28.55 10.24
CA GLY A 123 -0.55 29.31 11.29
C GLY A 123 0.95 29.04 11.37
N HIS A 124 1.71 30.01 11.88
CA HIS A 124 3.06 29.78 12.39
C HIS A 124 2.94 29.39 13.86
N LEU A 125 2.97 28.08 14.15
CA LEU A 125 2.88 27.54 15.50
C LEU A 125 4.27 27.31 16.07
N SER A 126 4.54 27.84 17.26
CA SER A 126 5.69 27.38 18.05
C SER A 126 5.47 25.93 18.52
N ARG A 127 6.55 25.22 18.84
CA ARG A 127 6.44 23.87 19.41
C ARG A 127 5.75 23.86 20.76
N SER A 128 5.99 24.86 21.61
CA SER A 128 5.31 24.97 22.90
C SER A 128 3.80 25.11 22.73
N GLU A 129 3.34 25.92 21.78
CA GLU A 129 1.91 26.06 21.49
C GLU A 129 1.33 24.77 20.91
N ALA A 130 2.02 24.12 19.98
CA ALA A 130 1.57 22.85 19.40
C ALA A 130 1.45 21.74 20.46
N HIS A 131 2.41 21.68 21.40
CA HIS A 131 2.34 20.75 22.54
C HIS A 131 1.17 21.08 23.47
N ALA A 132 0.94 22.37 23.77
CA ALA A 132 -0.19 22.79 24.60
C ALA A 132 -1.55 22.46 23.95
N LEU A 133 -1.68 22.70 22.63
CA LEU A 133 -2.89 22.34 21.87
C LEU A 133 -3.11 20.82 21.84
N THR A 134 -2.05 20.04 21.65
CA THR A 134 -2.14 18.57 21.65
C THR A 134 -2.51 18.04 23.03
N ALA A 135 -1.94 18.61 24.10
CA ALA A 135 -2.22 18.19 25.47
C ALA A 135 -3.63 18.59 25.94
N ALA A 136 -4.18 19.70 25.42
CA ALA A 136 -5.54 20.15 25.71
C ALA A 136 -6.60 19.53 24.80
N ALA A 137 -6.20 18.73 23.81
CA ALA A 137 -7.12 18.15 22.84
C ALA A 137 -7.99 17.04 23.47
N ASP A 138 -9.26 17.01 23.10
CA ASP A 138 -10.15 15.91 23.40
C ASP A 138 -9.82 14.73 22.48
N ILE A 139 -9.21 13.68 23.05
CA ILE A 139 -8.73 12.52 22.29
C ILE A 139 -9.92 11.75 21.67
N ASP A 140 -11.06 11.69 22.37
CA ASP A 140 -12.22 10.95 21.89
C ASP A 140 -12.89 11.69 20.72
N ASP A 141 -12.98 13.03 20.78
CA ASP A 141 -13.43 13.85 19.64
C ASP A 141 -12.51 13.70 18.43
N LEU A 142 -11.18 13.72 18.62
CA LEU A 142 -10.22 13.52 17.53
C LEU A 142 -10.31 12.12 16.91
N ALA A 143 -10.50 11.08 17.73
CA ALA A 143 -10.68 9.71 17.26
C ALA A 143 -11.98 9.55 16.45
N GLU A 144 -13.06 10.17 16.92
CA GLU A 144 -14.34 10.20 16.18
C GLU A 144 -14.21 10.97 14.86
N ARG A 145 -13.48 12.08 14.81
CA ARG A 145 -13.17 12.78 13.55
C ARG A 145 -12.29 11.98 12.61
N GLU A 146 -11.32 11.21 13.14
CA GLU A 146 -10.54 10.26 12.34
C GLU A 146 -11.44 9.19 11.71
N ARG A 147 -12.38 8.64 12.50
CA ARG A 147 -13.39 7.67 12.02
C ARG A 147 -14.23 8.27 10.89
N ARG A 148 -14.75 9.48 11.05
CA ARG A 148 -15.54 10.18 10.01
C ARG A 148 -14.73 10.41 8.74
N LEU A 149 -13.47 10.82 8.87
CA LEU A 149 -12.59 11.01 7.71
C LEU A 149 -12.33 9.68 6.98
N ALA A 150 -12.17 8.58 7.70
CA ALA A 150 -12.01 7.25 7.13
C ALA A 150 -13.29 6.79 6.40
N LEU A 151 -14.48 7.02 6.99
CA LEU A 151 -15.77 6.75 6.34
C LEU A 151 -15.92 7.54 5.03
N PHE A 152 -15.52 8.81 5.03
CA PHE A 152 -15.56 9.63 3.83
C PHE A 152 -14.68 9.07 2.71
N THR A 153 -13.42 8.71 3.00
CA THR A 153 -12.53 8.15 1.96
C THR A 153 -12.99 6.79 1.47
N GLU A 154 -13.53 5.97 2.37
CA GLU A 154 -14.15 4.69 2.05
C GLU A 154 -15.29 4.84 1.05
N PHE A 155 -16.28 5.68 1.33
CA PHE A 155 -17.46 5.84 0.48
C PHE A 155 -17.09 6.44 -0.89
N VAL A 156 -16.15 7.38 -0.94
CA VAL A 156 -15.62 7.92 -2.20
C VAL A 156 -14.95 6.83 -3.05
N LEU A 157 -14.18 5.93 -2.42
CA LEU A 157 -13.52 4.83 -3.12
C LEU A 157 -14.49 3.70 -3.49
N ASP A 158 -15.48 3.40 -2.65
CA ASP A 158 -16.49 2.38 -2.93
C ASP A 158 -17.38 2.76 -4.10
N ALA A 159 -17.84 4.02 -4.17
CA ALA A 159 -18.52 4.54 -5.34
C ALA A 159 -17.69 4.29 -6.61
N SER A 160 -16.37 4.48 -6.54
CA SER A 160 -15.48 4.29 -7.69
C SER A 160 -15.28 2.86 -8.16
N VAL A 161 -15.50 1.87 -7.28
CA VAL A 161 -15.33 0.44 -7.59
C VAL A 161 -16.66 -0.31 -7.69
N ARG A 162 -17.79 0.38 -7.47
CA ARG A 162 -19.15 -0.18 -7.56
C ARG A 162 -19.38 -1.04 -8.80
N PRO A 163 -18.94 -0.67 -10.02
CA PRO A 163 -19.16 -1.52 -11.21
C PRO A 163 -18.56 -2.93 -11.09
N LEU A 164 -17.58 -3.13 -10.21
CA LEU A 164 -16.93 -4.43 -9.96
C LEU A 164 -17.22 -4.97 -8.55
N HIS A 165 -18.11 -4.35 -7.78
CA HIS A 165 -18.30 -4.69 -6.38
C HIS A 165 -18.78 -6.14 -6.20
N SER A 166 -19.78 -6.59 -6.98
CA SER A 166 -20.26 -7.97 -6.94
C SER A 166 -19.12 -8.96 -7.19
N LEU A 167 -18.35 -8.75 -8.26
CA LEU A 167 -17.20 -9.58 -8.61
C LEU A 167 -16.17 -9.62 -7.48
N LEU A 168 -15.84 -8.48 -6.87
CA LEU A 168 -14.88 -8.41 -5.76
C LEU A 168 -15.38 -9.15 -4.50
N THR A 169 -16.68 -9.09 -4.20
CA THR A 169 -17.28 -9.75 -3.02
C THR A 169 -17.51 -11.24 -3.21
N GLU A 170 -17.68 -11.69 -4.45
CA GLU A 170 -17.84 -13.11 -4.80
C GLU A 170 -16.52 -13.87 -4.73
N LEU A 171 -15.38 -13.19 -4.87
CA LEU A 171 -14.06 -13.80 -4.71
C LEU A 171 -13.98 -14.58 -3.38
N ALA A 172 -13.38 -15.77 -3.44
CA ALA A 172 -13.14 -16.59 -2.26
C ALA A 172 -12.21 -15.85 -1.27
N GLU A 173 -11.23 -15.14 -1.81
CA GLU A 173 -10.31 -14.29 -1.07
C GLU A 173 -9.87 -13.09 -1.93
N VAL A 174 -9.63 -11.96 -1.27
CA VAL A 174 -9.13 -10.73 -1.90
C VAL A 174 -7.71 -10.50 -1.43
N SER A 175 -6.77 -10.69 -2.35
CA SER A 175 -5.36 -10.45 -2.08
C SER A 175 -5.01 -8.97 -2.32
N LEU A 176 -4.19 -8.43 -1.42
CA LEU A 176 -3.95 -7.00 -1.28
C LEU A 176 -2.45 -6.72 -1.23
N GLY A 177 -2.04 -5.63 -1.85
CA GLY A 177 -0.75 -5.02 -1.61
C GLY A 177 -0.91 -3.71 -0.85
N VAL A 178 0.00 -3.45 0.10
CA VAL A 178 0.06 -2.20 0.86
C VAL A 178 1.41 -1.49 0.66
N ASP A 179 1.36 -0.18 0.44
CA ASP A 179 2.55 0.66 0.24
C ASP A 179 2.29 2.07 0.76
N ALA A 180 3.27 2.66 1.41
CA ALA A 180 3.23 4.07 1.80
C ALA A 180 3.89 4.91 0.71
N THR A 181 3.11 5.75 0.02
CA THR A 181 3.62 6.63 -1.02
C THR A 181 3.63 8.10 -0.58
N PRO A 182 4.72 8.85 -0.80
CA PRO A 182 4.77 10.26 -0.44
C PRO A 182 3.84 11.09 -1.33
N VAL A 183 3.09 12.00 -0.71
CA VAL A 183 2.21 12.98 -1.33
C VAL A 183 2.61 14.37 -0.86
N ARG A 184 3.02 15.23 -1.78
CA ARG A 184 3.50 16.59 -1.45
C ARG A 184 2.34 17.48 -1.01
N THR A 185 2.53 18.20 0.09
CA THR A 185 1.65 19.30 0.50
C THR A 185 2.05 20.62 -0.18
N PHE A 186 1.13 21.58 -0.26
CA PHE A 186 1.43 22.94 -0.76
C PHE A 186 2.27 23.77 0.23
N SER A 187 2.33 23.34 1.49
CA SER A 187 3.18 23.96 2.51
C SER A 187 4.67 23.78 2.22
N ARG A 188 5.48 24.76 2.61
CA ARG A 188 6.95 24.63 2.60
C ARG A 188 7.39 23.99 3.91
N GLY A 189 8.21 22.96 3.81
CA GLY A 189 8.82 22.32 4.98
C GLY A 189 9.75 23.26 5.72
N ARG A 190 9.80 23.12 7.05
CA ARG A 190 10.76 23.76 7.94
C ARG A 190 11.66 22.70 8.56
N ARG A 191 12.81 23.10 9.11
CA ARG A 191 13.72 22.19 9.81
C ARG A 191 13.00 21.51 10.98
N THR A 192 13.11 20.19 11.11
CA THR A 192 12.36 19.43 12.13
C THR A 192 12.86 19.68 13.55
N SER A 193 14.04 20.28 13.74
CA SER A 193 14.53 20.76 15.04
C SER A 193 14.36 22.27 15.27
N GLY A 194 13.73 22.98 14.34
CA GLY A 194 13.47 24.42 14.47
C GLY A 194 12.38 24.72 15.53
N PRO A 195 12.33 25.96 16.07
CA PRO A 195 11.41 26.35 17.14
C PRO A 195 9.93 26.40 16.71
N GLU A 196 9.67 26.50 15.41
CA GLU A 196 8.35 26.62 14.81
C GLU A 196 8.05 25.45 13.86
N LEU A 197 6.78 25.05 13.82
CA LEU A 197 6.25 24.10 12.86
C LEU A 197 6.01 24.76 11.49
N ALA A 198 5.89 23.94 10.46
CA ALA A 198 5.45 24.40 9.15
C ALA A 198 3.98 24.86 9.19
N THR A 199 3.54 25.60 8.17
CA THR A 199 2.14 26.03 8.02
C THR A 199 1.15 24.88 7.80
N ASP A 200 1.67 23.66 7.68
CA ASP A 200 0.92 22.41 7.64
C ASP A 200 1.58 21.50 8.69
N PRO A 201 1.13 21.57 9.96
CA PRO A 201 1.86 21.03 11.10
C PRO A 201 1.87 19.50 11.16
N ASP A 202 0.89 18.84 10.53
CA ASP A 202 0.80 17.37 10.46
C ASP A 202 1.70 16.77 9.36
N ALA A 203 2.19 17.59 8.43
CA ALA A 203 3.12 17.16 7.38
C ALA A 203 4.55 16.99 7.92
N GLY A 204 5.36 16.17 7.24
CA GLY A 204 6.75 15.90 7.61
C GLY A 204 7.69 15.80 6.42
N TRP A 205 8.99 15.69 6.71
CA TRP A 205 9.98 15.40 5.67
C TRP A 205 10.01 13.91 5.34
N TYR A 206 9.84 13.61 4.07
CA TYR A 206 10.07 12.31 3.49
C TYR A 206 11.47 12.23 2.89
N VAL A 207 12.20 11.17 3.22
CA VAL A 207 13.48 10.82 2.60
C VAL A 207 13.40 9.43 1.97
N ARG A 208 13.81 9.36 0.70
CA ARG A 208 13.83 8.10 -0.05
C ARG A 208 15.04 7.23 0.35
N GLU A 209 15.10 6.79 1.61
CA GLU A 209 16.13 5.88 2.15
C GLU A 209 15.55 4.56 2.70
N GLY A 210 14.29 4.25 2.38
CA GLY A 210 13.68 2.92 2.57
C GLY A 210 13.05 2.67 3.95
N ASP A 211 13.26 3.57 4.92
CA ASP A 211 12.59 3.57 6.22
C ASP A 211 11.48 4.63 6.33
N HIS A 212 11.33 5.48 5.31
CA HIS A 212 10.31 6.54 5.19
C HIS A 212 10.33 7.58 6.33
N ARG A 213 11.35 7.56 7.20
CA ARG A 213 11.44 8.40 8.40
C ARG A 213 11.89 9.82 8.08
N ASP A 214 11.49 10.75 8.93
CA ASP A 214 11.99 12.13 8.91
C ASP A 214 13.47 12.15 9.34
N PRO A 215 14.38 12.66 8.49
CA PRO A 215 15.83 12.60 8.69
C PRO A 215 16.34 13.36 9.91
N ASP A 216 15.52 14.24 10.48
CA ASP A 216 15.85 15.02 11.67
C ASP A 216 15.20 14.42 12.95
N THR A 217 14.51 13.27 12.86
CA THR A 217 13.96 12.52 14.00
C THR A 217 14.83 11.34 14.45
N VAL A 218 15.90 11.03 13.71
CA VAL A 218 16.92 10.08 14.16
C VAL A 218 17.75 10.72 15.27
N SER A 219 17.66 10.17 16.48
CA SER A 219 18.63 10.46 17.52
C SER A 219 20.03 10.03 17.05
N ASP A 220 21.05 10.82 17.33
CA ASP A 220 22.45 10.49 17.02
C ASP A 220 22.88 9.12 17.61
N SER A 221 22.16 8.62 18.62
CA SER A 221 22.39 7.33 19.28
C SER A 221 22.00 6.09 18.46
N MET A 222 21.28 6.22 17.33
CA MET A 222 20.91 5.10 16.46
C MET A 222 21.64 5.09 15.10
N ARG A 223 22.60 6.01 14.90
CA ARG A 223 23.46 5.99 13.71
C ARG A 223 24.48 4.84 13.86
N PRO A 224 24.62 3.92 12.88
CA PRO A 224 25.71 2.94 12.91
C PRO A 224 27.05 3.67 13.07
N PRO A 225 27.99 3.18 13.88
CA PRO A 225 29.29 3.81 14.01
C PRO A 225 29.92 3.95 12.63
N SER A 226 30.42 5.14 12.31
CA SER A 226 31.25 5.28 11.11
C SER A 226 32.42 4.30 11.22
N PRO A 227 32.79 3.59 10.13
CA PRO A 227 33.92 2.67 10.18
C PRO A 227 35.16 3.42 10.68
N PRO A 228 36.01 2.79 11.51
CA PRO A 228 37.19 3.46 12.04
C PRO A 228 38.05 3.96 10.88
N THR A 229 38.27 5.27 10.84
CA THR A 229 39.17 5.90 9.87
C THR A 229 40.56 5.29 10.03
N LYS A 230 41.00 4.49 9.06
CA LYS A 230 42.39 4.05 8.96
C LYS A 230 43.26 5.30 8.84
N LYS A 231 43.94 5.67 9.93
CA LYS A 231 45.00 6.68 9.91
C LYS A 231 46.15 6.16 9.04
N GLY A 232 46.57 6.98 8.09
CA GLY A 232 47.82 6.80 7.36
C GLY A 232 47.70 6.08 6.01
N LYS A 233 47.17 6.77 5.00
CA LYS A 233 47.71 6.72 3.63
C LYS A 233 47.54 8.10 2.98
N PRO A 234 48.52 8.61 2.19
CA PRO A 234 48.44 9.94 1.58
C PRO A 234 47.28 10.00 0.58
N LYS A 235 46.58 11.14 0.56
CA LYS A 235 45.50 11.43 -0.40
C LYS A 235 46.07 11.48 -1.81
N ALA A 236 45.95 10.40 -2.57
CA ALA A 236 45.94 10.49 -4.02
C ALA A 236 44.59 11.07 -4.44
N SER A 237 44.61 12.24 -5.08
CA SER A 237 43.46 12.87 -5.71
C SER A 237 42.97 12.02 -6.86
N GLN A 238 42.14 11.02 -6.58
CA GLN A 238 41.23 10.48 -7.56
C GLN A 238 39.90 11.19 -7.39
N ASP A 239 39.60 12.06 -8.36
CA ASP A 239 38.26 12.54 -8.66
C ASP A 239 37.33 11.36 -8.98
N LYS A 240 36.95 10.61 -7.94
CA LYS A 240 35.70 9.86 -7.98
C LYS A 240 34.61 10.92 -7.89
N LYS A 241 34.04 11.27 -9.05
CA LYS A 241 32.68 11.83 -9.14
C LYS A 241 31.80 10.97 -8.23
N LYS A 242 31.61 11.42 -6.98
CA LYS A 242 30.47 11.00 -6.16
C LYS A 242 29.28 11.55 -6.91
N THR A 243 28.65 10.71 -7.74
CA THR A 243 27.25 10.87 -8.05
C THR A 243 26.51 10.69 -6.72
N SER A 244 26.52 11.72 -5.87
CA SER A 244 25.54 11.81 -4.81
C SER A 244 24.20 11.80 -5.54
N LEU A 245 23.49 10.68 -5.54
CA LEU A 245 22.07 10.69 -5.77
C LEU A 245 21.54 11.75 -4.80
N LYS A 246 21.21 12.95 -5.30
CA LYS A 246 20.66 14.02 -4.47
C LYS A 246 19.50 13.40 -3.72
N LYS A 247 19.61 13.28 -2.39
CA LYS A 247 18.52 12.80 -1.54
C LYS A 247 17.29 13.61 -1.94
N LYS A 248 16.28 12.94 -2.50
CA LYS A 248 15.06 13.59 -2.94
C LYS A 248 14.20 13.78 -1.69
N TYR A 249 14.27 14.99 -1.13
CA TYR A 249 13.41 15.39 -0.03
C TYR A 249 12.05 15.83 -0.57
N LEU A 250 10.99 15.43 0.11
CA LEU A 250 9.63 15.90 -0.13
C LEU A 250 9.03 16.25 1.22
N PHE A 251 8.37 17.40 1.31
CA PHE A 251 7.59 17.76 2.50
C PHE A 251 6.12 17.50 2.22
N GLY A 252 5.46 16.73 3.08
CA GLY A 252 4.12 16.22 2.82
C GLY A 252 3.72 15.09 3.74
N TYR A 253 2.96 14.15 3.20
CA TYR A 253 2.34 13.04 3.90
C TYR A 253 2.71 11.72 3.26
N ASP A 254 2.61 10.62 4.00
CA ASP A 254 2.57 9.27 3.43
C ASP A 254 1.10 8.85 3.25
N ALA A 255 0.72 8.55 2.01
CA ALA A 255 -0.54 7.93 1.68
C ALA A 255 -0.35 6.41 1.68
N HIS A 256 -0.91 5.75 2.67
CA HIS A 256 -0.96 4.30 2.81
C HIS A 256 -2.07 3.77 1.91
N LEU A 257 -1.71 3.22 0.76
CA LEU A 257 -2.65 2.73 -0.24
C LEU A 257 -2.77 1.22 -0.14
N ILE A 258 -4.01 0.72 -0.10
CA ILE A 258 -4.31 -0.71 -0.18
C ILE A 258 -4.89 -1.01 -1.55
N VAL A 259 -4.14 -1.79 -2.34
CA VAL A 259 -4.47 -2.08 -3.73
C VAL A 259 -4.79 -3.56 -3.89
N THR A 260 -5.95 -3.87 -4.47
CA THR A 260 -6.34 -5.24 -4.79
C THR A 260 -5.56 -5.78 -5.98
N ARG A 261 -5.28 -7.07 -5.95
CA ARG A 261 -4.79 -7.81 -7.11
C ARG A 261 -5.10 -9.30 -6.97
N ASP A 262 -5.54 -9.89 -8.08
CA ASP A 262 -5.64 -11.35 -8.22
C ASP A 262 -4.25 -12.01 -8.07
N ALA A 263 -4.14 -12.85 -7.04
CA ALA A 263 -2.93 -13.60 -6.71
C ALA A 263 -2.83 -14.96 -7.41
N GLU A 264 -3.87 -15.43 -8.09
CA GLU A 264 -3.97 -16.75 -8.70
C GLU A 264 -3.77 -16.70 -10.21
N HIS A 265 -4.44 -15.79 -10.93
CA HIS A 265 -4.46 -15.77 -12.39
C HIS A 265 -3.35 -14.91 -13.01
N ASP A 266 -2.51 -15.54 -13.86
CA ASP A 266 -1.40 -14.88 -14.58
C ASP A 266 -1.85 -14.23 -15.89
N ALA A 267 -2.90 -14.77 -16.48
CA ALA A 267 -3.24 -14.52 -17.86
C ALA A 267 -4.33 -13.44 -17.95
N VAL A 268 -3.90 -12.21 -18.29
CA VAL A 268 -4.84 -11.16 -18.73
C VAL A 268 -5.54 -11.55 -20.04
N LEU A 269 -4.99 -12.53 -20.75
CA LEU A 269 -5.55 -13.12 -21.96
C LEU A 269 -5.75 -14.62 -21.75
N LEU A 270 -6.84 -15.18 -22.25
CA LEU A 270 -7.05 -16.62 -22.41
C LEU A 270 -6.16 -17.17 -23.53
N ASP A 271 -6.11 -18.50 -23.68
CA ASP A 271 -5.28 -19.19 -24.68
C ASP A 271 -5.62 -18.80 -26.12
N ASP A 272 -6.86 -18.39 -26.37
CA ASP A 272 -7.33 -17.88 -27.66
C ASP A 272 -6.95 -16.40 -27.91
N GLY A 273 -6.22 -15.77 -26.99
CA GLY A 273 -5.78 -14.39 -27.07
C GLY A 273 -6.84 -13.35 -26.70
N THR A 274 -8.05 -13.78 -26.30
CA THR A 274 -9.11 -12.88 -25.78
C THR A 274 -8.83 -12.49 -24.33
N PRO A 275 -9.25 -11.32 -23.86
CA PRO A 275 -9.07 -10.93 -22.46
C PRO A 275 -9.78 -11.89 -21.49
N ASN A 276 -9.13 -12.21 -20.37
CA ASN A 276 -9.78 -12.97 -19.31
C ASN A 276 -10.65 -12.03 -18.44
N PRO A 277 -11.99 -12.17 -18.45
CA PRO A 277 -12.88 -11.35 -17.63
C PRO A 277 -12.79 -11.63 -16.12
N GLU A 278 -12.19 -12.75 -15.71
CA GLU A 278 -11.98 -13.08 -14.30
C GLU A 278 -10.80 -12.32 -13.70
N VAL A 279 -9.88 -11.80 -14.53
CA VAL A 279 -8.72 -11.03 -14.06
C VAL A 279 -9.08 -9.56 -13.90
N LEU A 280 -9.52 -9.22 -12.69
CA LEU A 280 -9.88 -7.85 -12.32
C LEU A 280 -8.67 -6.88 -12.38
N PRO A 281 -8.89 -5.60 -12.72
CA PRO A 281 -7.85 -4.59 -12.69
C PRO A 281 -7.39 -4.34 -11.24
N ALA A 282 -6.11 -3.96 -11.08
CA ALA A 282 -5.61 -3.55 -9.76
C ALA A 282 -6.18 -2.18 -9.37
N LEU A 283 -7.02 -2.15 -8.33
CA LEU A 283 -7.75 -0.97 -7.85
C LEU A 283 -7.34 -0.63 -6.42
N VAL A 284 -7.40 0.65 -6.04
CA VAL A 284 -7.22 1.03 -4.64
C VAL A 284 -8.55 0.90 -3.92
N LEU A 285 -8.59 0.13 -2.84
CA LEU A 285 -9.80 -0.11 -2.05
C LEU A 285 -9.82 0.69 -0.73
N GLY A 286 -8.70 1.33 -0.40
CA GLY A 286 -8.60 2.16 0.79
C GLY A 286 -7.33 3.00 0.83
N VAL A 287 -7.43 4.12 1.54
CA VAL A 287 -6.33 5.06 1.77
C VAL A 287 -6.36 5.58 3.20
N ALA A 288 -5.19 5.67 3.81
CA ALA A 288 -4.96 6.46 5.01
C ALA A 288 -3.82 7.44 4.76
N LEU A 289 -3.93 8.64 5.32
CA LEU A 289 -2.90 9.67 5.24
C LEU A 289 -2.33 9.90 6.64
N ASP A 290 -1.02 9.95 6.78
CA ASP A 290 -0.35 10.34 8.02
C ASP A 290 0.99 11.01 7.70
N LYS A 291 1.66 11.54 8.71
CA LYS A 291 3.01 12.07 8.59
C LYS A 291 3.97 11.00 8.06
N PRO A 292 4.96 11.35 7.22
CA PRO A 292 5.90 10.38 6.68
C PRO A 292 6.58 9.52 7.76
N GLY A 293 6.57 8.20 7.56
CA GLY A 293 7.14 7.22 8.49
C GLY A 293 6.42 7.09 9.84
N HIS A 294 5.29 7.78 10.05
CA HIS A 294 4.54 7.74 11.29
C HIS A 294 3.49 6.61 11.26
N ARG A 295 3.60 5.70 12.24
CA ARG A 295 2.65 4.60 12.50
C ARG A 295 2.17 3.83 11.25
N PRO A 296 3.07 3.31 10.38
CA PRO A 296 2.66 2.61 9.16
C PRO A 296 1.73 1.42 9.43
N ALA A 297 2.02 0.65 10.48
CA ALA A 297 1.19 -0.48 10.87
C ALA A 297 -0.24 -0.08 11.22
N TYR A 298 -0.43 0.91 12.11
CA TYR A 298 -1.74 1.46 12.45
C TYR A 298 -2.53 1.91 11.22
N ASN A 299 -1.87 2.67 10.33
CA ASN A 299 -2.50 3.19 9.12
C ASN A 299 -2.90 2.09 8.12
N GLY A 300 -2.12 1.01 8.02
CA GLY A 300 -2.52 -0.17 7.24
C GLY A 300 -3.67 -0.94 7.89
N LEU A 301 -3.56 -1.22 9.20
CA LEU A 301 -4.54 -2.01 9.93
C LEU A 301 -5.93 -1.38 9.95
N LYS A 302 -6.02 -0.07 10.16
CA LYS A 302 -7.33 0.61 10.18
C LYS A 302 -8.06 0.45 8.84
N VAL A 303 -7.36 0.55 7.71
CA VAL A 303 -7.96 0.35 6.38
C VAL A 303 -8.31 -1.13 6.15
N LEU A 304 -7.46 -2.08 6.56
CA LEU A 304 -7.73 -3.52 6.45
C LEU A 304 -8.96 -3.93 7.27
N ASN A 305 -9.11 -3.40 8.48
CA ASN A 305 -10.27 -3.70 9.33
C ASN A 305 -11.58 -3.20 8.67
N ARG A 306 -11.57 -1.98 8.12
CA ARG A 306 -12.72 -1.43 7.38
C ARG A 306 -13.07 -2.24 6.13
N LEU A 307 -12.08 -2.78 5.42
CA LEU A 307 -12.33 -3.69 4.30
C LEU A 307 -13.02 -4.99 4.77
N ARG A 308 -12.57 -5.57 5.88
CA ARG A 308 -13.21 -6.76 6.44
C ARG A 308 -14.65 -6.50 6.89
N GLU A 309 -14.90 -5.36 7.53
CA GLU A 309 -16.26 -4.94 7.94
C GLU A 309 -17.22 -4.79 6.75
N ARG A 310 -16.69 -4.44 5.57
CA ARG A 310 -17.43 -4.38 4.29
C ARG A 310 -17.58 -5.72 3.57
N GLY A 311 -17.16 -6.84 4.18
CA GLY A 311 -17.34 -8.18 3.63
C GLY A 311 -16.24 -8.65 2.67
N TYR A 312 -15.16 -7.88 2.48
CA TYR A 312 -14.01 -8.35 1.69
C TYR A 312 -13.30 -9.49 2.43
N LYS A 313 -13.27 -10.68 1.82
CA LYS A 313 -12.66 -11.87 2.41
C LYS A 313 -11.12 -11.77 2.36
N PRO A 314 -10.41 -11.98 3.46
CA PRO A 314 -8.97 -11.77 3.52
C PRO A 314 -8.19 -12.82 2.72
N GLY A 315 -7.32 -12.37 1.80
CA GLY A 315 -6.40 -13.22 1.04
C GLY A 315 -4.94 -13.03 1.43
N TYR A 316 -4.04 -13.09 0.44
CA TYR A 316 -2.63 -12.76 0.65
C TYR A 316 -2.44 -11.25 0.83
N LEU A 317 -1.57 -10.85 1.76
CA LEU A 317 -1.20 -9.46 1.99
C LEU A 317 0.31 -9.28 1.82
N ALA A 318 0.73 -8.46 0.85
CA ALA A 318 2.11 -8.06 0.70
C ALA A 318 2.31 -6.59 1.05
N GLY A 319 3.31 -6.29 1.87
CA GLY A 319 3.68 -4.92 2.23
C GLY A 319 5.08 -4.55 1.79
N ASP A 320 5.37 -3.26 1.73
CA ASP A 320 6.75 -2.80 1.73
C ASP A 320 7.47 -3.15 3.05
N ARG A 321 8.78 -2.86 3.10
CA ARG A 321 9.60 -3.17 4.27
C ARG A 321 9.23 -2.36 5.51
N ALA A 322 8.61 -1.19 5.39
CA ALA A 322 8.20 -0.40 6.55
C ALA A 322 7.16 -1.15 7.40
N TYR A 323 6.19 -1.80 6.76
CA TYR A 323 5.19 -2.62 7.45
C TYR A 323 5.79 -3.90 8.06
N ASN A 324 6.58 -4.64 7.28
CA ASN A 324 7.21 -5.88 7.78
C ASN A 324 8.14 -5.60 8.98
N ASN A 325 8.69 -4.39 9.08
CA ASN A 325 9.58 -4.01 10.17
C ASN A 325 8.87 -3.49 11.42
N SER A 326 7.55 -3.30 11.41
CA SER A 326 6.75 -2.98 12.61
C SER A 326 6.72 -4.12 13.62
N GLU A 327 6.49 -3.80 14.89
CA GLU A 327 6.47 -4.80 15.95
C GLU A 327 5.38 -5.86 15.71
N PRO A 328 5.60 -7.13 16.11
CA PRO A 328 4.66 -8.22 15.85
C PRO A 328 3.23 -7.94 16.32
N ASP A 329 3.08 -7.34 17.50
CA ASP A 329 1.79 -6.98 18.10
C ASP A 329 1.10 -5.83 17.36
N GLU A 330 1.86 -5.00 16.64
CA GLU A 330 1.33 -3.86 15.90
C GLU A 330 0.95 -4.22 14.46
N TRP A 331 1.48 -5.30 13.87
CA TRP A 331 1.25 -5.63 12.47
C TRP A 331 0.99 -7.10 12.21
N GLN A 332 1.96 -7.99 12.42
CA GLN A 332 1.90 -9.39 11.98
C GLN A 332 0.78 -10.17 12.67
N LEU A 333 0.63 -10.01 13.99
CA LEU A 333 -0.41 -10.70 14.75
C LEU A 333 -1.81 -10.16 14.40
N PRO A 334 -2.07 -8.84 14.38
CA PRO A 334 -3.37 -8.32 13.94
C PRO A 334 -3.72 -8.70 12.49
N VAL A 335 -2.77 -8.64 11.55
CA VAL A 335 -2.98 -9.08 10.15
C VAL A 335 -3.45 -10.53 10.09
N ARG A 336 -2.80 -11.42 10.86
CA ARG A 336 -3.17 -12.84 10.93
C ARG A 336 -4.50 -13.06 11.64
N ALA A 337 -4.79 -12.33 12.72
CA ALA A 337 -6.06 -12.38 13.43
C ALA A 337 -7.23 -11.90 12.54
N MET A 338 -6.94 -11.01 11.57
CA MET A 338 -7.90 -10.62 10.54
C MET A 338 -8.08 -11.68 9.43
N GLY A 339 -7.31 -12.76 9.43
CA GLY A 339 -7.36 -13.84 8.44
C GLY A 339 -6.46 -13.63 7.23
N PHE A 340 -5.72 -12.51 7.15
CA PHE A 340 -4.81 -12.27 6.03
C PHE A 340 -3.58 -13.17 6.11
N LYS A 341 -3.08 -13.57 4.94
CA LYS A 341 -1.88 -14.38 4.77
C LYS A 341 -0.71 -13.48 4.40
N PRO A 342 0.12 -13.02 5.36
CA PRO A 342 1.24 -12.16 5.07
C PRO A 342 2.24 -12.85 4.14
N VAL A 343 2.77 -12.08 3.19
CA VAL A 343 3.84 -12.48 2.27
C VAL A 343 4.85 -11.35 2.22
N TYR A 344 6.06 -11.61 2.70
CA TYR A 344 7.07 -10.59 2.89
C TYR A 344 8.37 -10.91 2.17
N ASP A 345 9.07 -9.84 1.78
CA ASP A 345 10.49 -9.85 1.50
C ASP A 345 11.30 -9.50 2.76
N TYR A 346 12.43 -10.18 2.94
CA TYR A 346 13.29 -10.01 4.10
C TYR A 346 14.51 -9.17 3.77
N ARG A 347 14.96 -8.40 4.76
CA ARG A 347 16.27 -7.76 4.71
C ARG A 347 17.40 -8.79 4.87
N ALA A 348 18.61 -8.41 4.48
CA ALA A 348 19.77 -9.31 4.58
C ALA A 348 20.03 -9.83 6.00
N ASP A 349 19.77 -9.02 7.02
CA ASP A 349 19.90 -9.38 8.44
C ASP A 349 18.75 -10.27 8.96
N GLN A 350 17.72 -10.50 8.15
CA GLN A 350 16.55 -11.31 8.47
C GLN A 350 16.52 -12.65 7.70
N LEU A 351 17.54 -12.94 6.89
CA LEU A 351 17.63 -14.19 6.12
C LEU A 351 18.19 -15.35 6.96
N GLY A 352 18.01 -16.58 6.47
CA GLY A 352 18.44 -17.78 7.17
C GLY A 352 17.58 -18.12 8.39
N LYS A 353 18.20 -18.59 9.47
CA LYS A 353 17.52 -18.98 10.72
C LYS A 353 17.09 -17.74 11.51
N GLN A 354 15.79 -17.61 11.74
CA GLN A 354 15.15 -16.43 12.32
C GLN A 354 14.71 -16.64 13.78
N ALA A 355 14.25 -17.85 14.13
CA ALA A 355 13.73 -18.16 15.47
C ALA A 355 13.77 -19.66 15.76
N GLY A 356 13.33 -20.05 16.96
CA GLY A 356 13.15 -21.46 17.34
C GLY A 356 12.03 -21.63 18.36
N THR A 357 11.32 -22.76 18.31
CA THR A 357 10.32 -23.13 19.32
C THR A 357 10.22 -24.63 19.45
N HIS A 358 10.23 -25.17 20.67
CA HIS A 358 10.15 -26.62 20.91
C HIS A 358 11.17 -27.46 20.13
N GLY A 359 12.31 -26.88 19.75
CA GLY A 359 13.33 -27.49 18.91
C GLY A 359 13.10 -27.38 17.40
N ALA A 360 11.94 -26.91 16.94
CA ALA A 360 11.76 -26.48 15.56
C ALA A 360 12.55 -25.18 15.30
N ILE A 361 13.02 -25.00 14.06
CA ILE A 361 13.72 -23.79 13.63
C ILE A 361 12.84 -23.03 12.62
N LEU A 362 12.73 -21.71 12.78
CA LEU A 362 12.10 -20.85 11.78
C LEU A 362 13.18 -20.42 10.80
N VAL A 363 13.00 -20.72 9.53
CA VAL A 363 13.94 -20.33 8.47
C VAL A 363 13.14 -19.63 7.38
N GLU A 364 13.46 -18.36 7.16
CA GLU A 364 12.82 -17.52 6.13
C GLU A 364 11.28 -17.68 6.11
N GLY A 365 10.67 -17.56 7.29
CA GLY A 365 9.23 -17.48 7.50
C GLY A 365 8.47 -18.78 7.68
N ARG A 366 9.13 -19.93 7.59
CA ARG A 366 8.48 -21.25 7.77
C ARG A 366 9.22 -22.10 8.80
N TRP A 367 8.47 -23.00 9.45
CA TRP A 367 8.97 -23.89 10.49
C TRP A 367 9.55 -25.18 9.89
N TYR A 368 10.77 -25.52 10.28
CA TYR A 368 11.50 -26.69 9.80
C TYR A 368 12.04 -27.55 10.94
N CYS A 369 12.31 -28.81 10.60
CA CYS A 369 13.05 -29.76 11.41
C CYS A 369 14.44 -29.18 11.75
N PRO A 370 14.93 -29.31 13.00
CA PRO A 370 16.24 -28.82 13.41
C PRO A 370 17.41 -29.50 12.68
N SER A 371 17.19 -30.69 12.11
CA SER A 371 18.20 -31.41 11.32
C SER A 371 18.30 -30.92 9.87
N MET A 372 17.71 -29.78 9.53
CA MET A 372 17.89 -29.17 8.21
C MET A 372 19.34 -28.72 8.03
N PRO A 373 20.06 -29.17 6.99
CA PRO A 373 21.47 -28.82 6.79
C PRO A 373 21.71 -27.33 6.63
N GLU A 374 22.87 -26.86 7.11
CA GLU A 374 23.27 -25.45 7.04
C GLU A 374 23.25 -24.85 5.63
N PRO A 375 23.66 -25.56 4.55
CA PRO A 375 23.53 -25.03 3.18
C PRO A 375 22.09 -24.77 2.75
N LEU A 376 21.11 -25.50 3.31
CA LEU A 376 19.69 -25.21 3.07
C LEU A 376 19.23 -24.02 3.90
N ILE A 377 19.68 -23.90 5.15
CA ILE A 377 19.37 -22.76 6.02
C ILE A 377 19.87 -21.46 5.39
N ASN A 378 21.14 -21.43 4.97
CA ASN A 378 21.80 -20.21 4.49
C ASN A 378 21.69 -19.98 2.97
N ALA A 379 20.93 -20.78 2.23
CA ALA A 379 20.86 -20.71 0.77
C ALA A 379 20.67 -19.29 0.22
N THR A 380 19.73 -18.48 0.76
CA THR A 380 19.52 -17.11 0.28
C THR A 380 20.64 -16.16 0.70
N ILE A 381 21.23 -16.34 1.89
CA ILE A 381 22.41 -15.60 2.32
C ILE A 381 23.56 -15.85 1.34
N ASP A 382 23.77 -17.10 0.95
CA ASP A 382 24.83 -17.51 0.02
C ASP A 382 24.59 -16.97 -1.39
N LEU A 383 23.33 -16.92 -1.85
CA LEU A 383 22.98 -16.28 -3.10
C LEU A 383 23.31 -14.77 -3.06
N HIS A 384 22.93 -14.08 -1.99
CA HIS A 384 23.20 -12.64 -1.84
C HIS A 384 24.69 -12.32 -1.70
N ALA A 385 25.46 -13.24 -1.12
CA ALA A 385 26.91 -13.17 -1.01
C ALA A 385 27.64 -13.65 -2.29
N GLU A 386 26.91 -13.97 -3.36
CA GLU A 386 27.44 -14.47 -4.64
C GLU A 386 28.28 -15.76 -4.49
N ARG A 387 28.04 -16.55 -3.44
CA ARG A 387 28.71 -17.84 -3.18
C ARG A 387 28.08 -19.00 -3.96
N ILE A 388 26.81 -18.86 -4.33
CA ILE A 388 26.07 -19.80 -5.17
C ILE A 388 25.32 -19.04 -6.27
N ASP A 389 25.00 -19.73 -7.36
CA ASP A 389 24.17 -19.18 -8.43
C ASP A 389 22.66 -19.35 -8.14
N ARG A 390 21.84 -18.71 -8.97
CA ARG A 390 20.37 -18.75 -8.86
C ARG A 390 19.80 -20.15 -9.06
N GLU A 391 20.39 -20.97 -9.93
CA GLU A 391 19.91 -22.32 -10.21
C GLU A 391 20.12 -23.24 -9.00
N THR A 392 21.30 -23.17 -8.41
CA THR A 392 21.64 -23.83 -7.15
C THR A 392 20.73 -23.36 -6.04
N TRP A 393 20.49 -22.05 -5.90
CA TRP A 393 19.54 -21.52 -4.92
C TRP A 393 18.13 -22.09 -5.09
N VAL A 394 17.58 -22.13 -6.31
CA VAL A 394 16.25 -22.73 -6.57
C VAL A 394 16.19 -24.19 -6.10
N ARG A 395 17.23 -24.97 -6.40
CA ARG A 395 17.33 -26.37 -5.95
C ARG A 395 17.38 -26.48 -4.43
N LEU A 396 18.17 -25.64 -3.75
CA LEU A 396 18.29 -25.65 -2.29
C LEU A 396 16.98 -25.23 -1.61
N ILE A 397 16.31 -24.19 -2.11
CA ILE A 397 14.99 -23.76 -1.60
C ILE A 397 13.95 -24.88 -1.78
N ALA A 398 13.93 -25.56 -2.93
CA ALA A 398 13.04 -26.70 -3.14
C ALA A 398 13.33 -27.86 -2.17
N ALA A 399 14.61 -28.14 -1.88
CA ALA A 399 15.04 -29.19 -0.97
C ALA A 399 14.60 -28.96 0.49
N ARG A 400 14.37 -27.71 0.91
CA ARG A 400 13.82 -27.39 2.25
C ARG A 400 12.49 -28.07 2.52
N ARG A 401 11.69 -28.37 1.48
CA ARG A 401 10.36 -29.00 1.60
C ARG A 401 10.40 -30.31 2.40
N GLY A 402 11.46 -31.11 2.27
CA GLY A 402 11.61 -32.36 3.02
C GLY A 402 11.73 -32.18 4.54
N TYR A 403 12.17 -30.99 4.98
CA TYR A 403 12.36 -30.65 6.39
C TYR A 403 11.18 -29.85 6.96
N ARG A 404 10.21 -29.44 6.15
CA ARG A 404 9.13 -28.54 6.57
C ARG A 404 8.20 -29.23 7.55
N ILE A 405 7.98 -28.60 8.70
CA ILE A 405 7.01 -29.07 9.70
C ILE A 405 5.61 -28.74 9.17
N MET A 406 4.68 -29.69 9.26
CA MET A 406 3.38 -29.61 8.62
C MET A 406 2.29 -29.24 9.64
N PRO A 407 1.29 -28.42 9.28
CA PRO A 407 0.13 -28.24 10.14
C PRO A 407 -0.62 -29.57 10.27
N LYS A 408 -0.92 -29.97 11.51
CA LYS A 408 -1.81 -31.11 11.78
C LYS A 408 -3.27 -30.69 11.71
N GLU A 409 -3.56 -29.50 12.21
CA GLU A 409 -4.88 -28.88 12.20
C GLU A 409 -4.73 -27.37 11.94
N ASN A 410 -5.85 -26.71 11.66
CA ASN A 410 -5.89 -25.26 11.54
C ASN A 410 -5.53 -24.61 12.89
N ALA A 411 -5.07 -23.35 12.86
CA ALA A 411 -4.90 -22.61 14.09
C ALA A 411 -6.25 -22.49 14.82
N ASP A 412 -6.22 -22.53 16.16
CA ASP A 412 -7.41 -22.27 16.97
C ASP A 412 -7.76 -20.77 16.99
N THR A 413 -8.80 -20.41 17.74
CA THR A 413 -9.28 -19.02 17.86
C THR A 413 -8.24 -18.07 18.43
N ASP A 414 -7.31 -18.60 19.23
CA ASP A 414 -6.23 -17.83 19.85
C ASP A 414 -4.96 -17.86 18.99
N GLY A 415 -5.01 -18.48 17.81
CA GLY A 415 -3.92 -18.54 16.84
C GLY A 415 -2.85 -19.59 17.15
N TYR A 416 -3.04 -20.45 18.15
CA TYR A 416 -2.15 -21.57 18.40
C TYR A 416 -2.36 -22.64 17.33
N GLN A 417 -1.26 -23.20 16.81
CA GLN A 417 -1.35 -24.20 15.76
C GLN A 417 -0.61 -25.47 16.15
N ARG A 418 -1.29 -26.61 16.07
CA ARG A 418 -0.61 -27.91 16.16
C ARG A 418 0.12 -28.22 14.88
N MET A 419 1.42 -28.44 15.04
CA MET A 419 2.36 -28.73 13.99
C MET A 419 2.94 -30.14 14.20
N MET A 420 3.20 -30.85 13.10
CA MET A 420 3.62 -32.23 13.06
C MET A 420 5.00 -32.36 12.39
N CYS A 421 5.86 -33.19 12.99
CA CYS A 421 7.14 -33.56 12.42
C CYS A 421 6.98 -34.07 10.96
N PRO A 422 7.83 -33.67 10.00
CA PRO A 422 7.70 -34.11 8.61
C PRO A 422 7.68 -35.63 8.44
N ALA A 423 8.43 -36.36 9.29
CA ALA A 423 8.44 -37.81 9.26
C ALA A 423 7.11 -38.43 9.69
N GLU A 424 6.50 -37.92 10.76
CA GLU A 424 5.17 -38.36 11.22
C GLU A 424 4.06 -37.96 10.24
N ALA A 425 4.27 -36.87 9.49
CA ALA A 425 3.36 -36.40 8.43
C ALA A 425 3.53 -37.16 7.10
N GLY A 426 4.38 -38.20 7.05
CA GLY A 426 4.64 -38.99 5.84
C GLY A 426 5.35 -38.20 4.73
N LYS A 427 6.09 -37.15 5.07
CA LYS A 427 6.86 -36.32 4.12
C LYS A 427 8.36 -36.59 4.14
N ALA A 428 8.85 -37.34 5.12
CA ALA A 428 10.24 -37.72 5.26
C ALA A 428 10.38 -39.06 6.01
N GLN A 429 11.56 -39.65 5.96
CA GLN A 429 11.97 -40.79 6.78
C GLN A 429 12.95 -40.28 7.84
N CYS A 430 12.95 -40.84 9.06
CA CYS A 430 13.80 -40.34 10.14
C CYS A 430 14.13 -41.43 11.17
N PRO A 431 15.41 -41.70 11.48
CA PRO A 431 15.81 -42.67 12.50
C PRO A 431 15.26 -42.40 13.90
N ASN A 432 15.06 -41.12 14.27
CA ASN A 432 14.40 -40.74 15.53
C ASN A 432 12.94 -41.21 15.60
N LYS A 433 12.34 -41.62 14.47
CA LYS A 433 10.98 -42.14 14.32
C LYS A 433 11.01 -43.49 13.57
N PRO A 434 11.46 -44.59 14.19
CA PRO A 434 11.74 -45.85 13.47
C PRO A 434 10.59 -46.37 12.59
N ARG A 435 9.35 -46.14 13.01
CA ARG A 435 8.12 -46.50 12.27
C ARG A 435 7.90 -45.74 10.95
N THR A 436 8.69 -44.72 10.67
CA THR A 436 8.66 -43.98 9.39
C THR A 436 9.80 -44.40 8.45
N LEU A 437 10.67 -45.33 8.85
CA LEU A 437 11.70 -45.88 7.98
C LEU A 437 11.09 -46.92 7.02
N GLY A 438 11.56 -46.94 5.78
CA GLY A 438 11.08 -47.89 4.76
C GLY A 438 9.70 -47.56 4.18
N SER A 439 9.10 -46.41 4.52
CA SER A 439 7.76 -46.03 4.10
C SER A 439 7.66 -45.58 2.63
N GLY A 440 8.78 -45.46 1.92
CA GLY A 440 8.81 -45.18 0.48
C GLY A 440 10.14 -44.60 0.00
N ILE A 441 10.70 -45.14 -1.08
CA ILE A 441 12.03 -44.79 -1.63
C ILE A 441 12.12 -43.31 -2.07
N HIS A 442 10.99 -42.71 -2.44
CA HIS A 442 10.93 -41.32 -2.91
C HIS A 442 10.93 -40.29 -1.77
N LEU A 443 10.78 -40.70 -0.50
CA LEU A 443 10.76 -39.79 0.63
C LEU A 443 12.17 -39.46 1.11
N PRO A 444 12.51 -38.18 1.36
CA PRO A 444 13.83 -37.79 1.83
C PRO A 444 14.12 -38.43 3.20
N LEU A 445 15.31 -39.01 3.34
CA LEU A 445 15.82 -39.47 4.63
C LEU A 445 16.47 -38.30 5.36
N ILE A 446 15.88 -37.90 6.49
CA ILE A 446 16.48 -36.97 7.43
C ILE A 446 17.41 -37.79 8.33
N ASP A 447 18.66 -37.35 8.43
CA ASP A 447 19.68 -37.96 9.29
C ASP A 447 20.04 -37.01 10.44
N PRO A 448 19.40 -37.14 11.61
CA PRO A 448 19.66 -36.27 12.76
C PRO A 448 21.01 -36.61 13.39
N GLU A 449 21.85 -35.60 13.62
CA GLU A 449 23.09 -35.78 14.38
C GLU A 449 22.79 -36.31 15.80
N PRO A 450 23.54 -37.32 16.29
CA PRO A 450 23.39 -37.82 17.64
C PRO A 450 23.66 -36.73 18.68
N SER A 451 22.74 -36.55 19.63
CA SER A 451 22.90 -35.60 20.75
C SER A 451 22.91 -36.35 22.08
N PRO A 452 23.87 -36.09 22.98
CA PRO A 452 23.89 -36.67 24.34
C PRO A 452 22.64 -36.34 25.16
N ALA A 453 21.99 -35.21 24.89
CA ALA A 453 20.74 -34.79 25.55
C ALA A 453 19.49 -35.49 24.96
N GLY A 454 19.67 -36.35 23.97
CA GLY A 454 18.58 -36.99 23.22
C GLY A 454 17.91 -36.07 22.20
N PRO A 455 16.91 -36.58 21.45
CA PRO A 455 16.21 -35.79 20.43
C PRO A 455 15.44 -34.61 21.00
N LEU A 456 15.49 -33.47 20.31
CA LEU A 456 14.71 -32.27 20.62
C LEU A 456 13.19 -32.56 20.66
N LYS A 457 12.41 -31.75 21.38
CA LYS A 457 10.98 -32.00 21.64
C LYS A 457 10.17 -32.24 20.35
N VAL A 458 10.38 -31.46 19.29
CA VAL A 458 9.76 -31.66 17.96
C VAL A 458 10.10 -33.01 17.32
N CYS A 459 11.32 -33.52 17.55
CA CYS A 459 11.77 -34.83 17.04
C CYS A 459 11.31 -35.98 17.94
N ARG A 460 11.13 -35.75 19.25
CA ARG A 460 10.67 -36.76 20.21
C ARG A 460 9.15 -36.96 20.16
N GLN A 461 8.36 -35.89 20.08
CA GLN A 461 6.90 -35.96 20.07
C GLN A 461 6.34 -36.15 18.65
N ARG A 462 5.07 -36.57 18.53
CA ARG A 462 4.37 -36.61 17.22
C ARG A 462 4.05 -35.19 16.73
N THR A 463 3.62 -34.35 17.66
CA THR A 463 3.16 -32.99 17.41
C THR A 463 3.70 -32.03 18.46
N ILE A 464 3.85 -30.77 18.08
CA ILE A 464 4.09 -29.64 18.98
C ILE A 464 2.99 -28.61 18.77
N THR A 465 2.70 -27.79 19.78
CA THR A 465 1.84 -26.62 19.63
C THR A 465 2.73 -25.38 19.49
N VAL A 466 2.58 -24.64 18.41
CA VAL A 466 3.30 -23.38 18.16
C VAL A 466 2.36 -22.23 18.51
N SER A 467 2.79 -21.32 19.39
CA SER A 467 2.03 -20.11 19.71
C SER A 467 2.04 -19.14 18.52
N PRO A 468 1.02 -18.29 18.36
CA PRO A 468 1.01 -17.29 17.29
C PRO A 468 2.20 -16.33 17.39
N GLU A 469 2.64 -16.00 18.61
CA GLU A 469 3.77 -15.12 18.91
C GLU A 469 5.13 -15.69 18.49
N ALA A 470 5.27 -17.03 18.48
CA ALA A 470 6.53 -17.68 18.17
C ALA A 470 6.96 -17.32 16.75
N GLY A 471 8.05 -16.55 16.63
CA GLY A 471 8.56 -16.10 15.33
C GLY A 471 7.59 -15.20 14.55
N ALA A 472 6.61 -14.57 15.23
CA ALA A 472 5.54 -13.81 14.60
C ALA A 472 6.05 -12.72 13.65
N LYS A 473 7.17 -12.08 14.00
CA LYS A 473 7.82 -11.03 13.18
C LYS A 473 8.13 -11.51 11.76
N GLN A 474 8.60 -12.75 11.63
CA GLN A 474 9.05 -13.27 10.34
C GLN A 474 8.12 -14.33 9.76
N TRP A 475 7.20 -14.94 10.52
CA TRP A 475 6.32 -15.97 9.97
C TRP A 475 5.56 -15.48 8.74
N GLN A 476 5.47 -16.32 7.70
CA GLN A 476 4.65 -16.07 6.52
C GLN A 476 4.00 -17.35 5.98
N ALA A 477 2.93 -17.19 5.20
CA ALA A 477 2.12 -18.33 4.74
C ALA A 477 2.84 -19.20 3.69
N LEU A 478 3.67 -18.57 2.86
CA LEU A 478 4.35 -19.20 1.72
C LEU A 478 5.83 -19.51 2.03
N ASP A 479 6.37 -20.53 1.37
CA ASP A 479 7.79 -20.83 1.49
C ASP A 479 8.61 -19.76 0.76
N TYR A 480 9.35 -18.93 1.52
CA TYR A 480 10.15 -17.84 0.97
C TYR A 480 11.09 -18.32 -0.14
N GLY A 481 11.14 -17.55 -1.23
CA GLY A 481 11.93 -17.89 -2.41
C GLY A 481 11.32 -18.98 -3.29
N GLY A 482 10.28 -19.69 -2.84
CA GLY A 482 9.58 -20.70 -3.64
C GLY A 482 8.83 -20.09 -4.83
N PRO A 483 8.46 -20.89 -5.86
CA PRO A 483 7.77 -20.39 -7.05
C PRO A 483 6.45 -19.68 -6.72
N GLU A 484 5.68 -20.21 -5.78
CA GLU A 484 4.41 -19.62 -5.33
C GLU A 484 4.63 -18.29 -4.60
N TRP A 485 5.59 -18.24 -3.66
CA TRP A 485 5.98 -17.01 -2.98
C TRP A 485 6.40 -15.93 -3.96
N GLN A 486 7.30 -16.24 -4.91
CA GLN A 486 7.75 -15.28 -5.92
C GLN A 486 6.55 -14.75 -6.71
N ARG A 487 5.67 -15.64 -7.15
CA ARG A 487 4.49 -15.28 -7.94
C ARG A 487 3.56 -14.33 -7.18
N VAL A 488 3.17 -14.68 -5.96
CA VAL A 488 2.25 -13.88 -5.14
C VAL A 488 2.90 -12.56 -4.74
N TYR A 489 4.08 -12.60 -4.13
CA TYR A 489 4.78 -11.41 -3.64
C TYR A 489 5.01 -10.38 -4.75
N PHE A 490 5.60 -10.79 -5.87
CA PHE A 490 5.90 -9.88 -6.97
C PHE A 490 4.62 -9.36 -7.63
N ARG A 491 3.56 -10.16 -7.78
CA ARG A 491 2.28 -9.66 -8.33
C ARG A 491 1.67 -8.58 -7.46
N LEU A 492 1.59 -8.80 -6.15
CA LEU A 492 1.00 -7.83 -5.21
C LEU A 492 1.83 -6.54 -5.17
N ARG A 493 3.16 -6.66 -5.00
CA ARG A 493 4.08 -5.50 -5.01
C ARG A 493 4.06 -4.73 -6.32
N ASN A 494 4.19 -5.41 -7.46
CA ASN A 494 4.16 -4.76 -8.78
C ASN A 494 2.82 -4.08 -9.05
N SER A 495 1.71 -4.60 -8.50
CA SER A 495 0.39 -4.01 -8.67
C SER A 495 0.24 -2.72 -7.89
N VAL A 496 0.75 -2.68 -6.66
CA VAL A 496 0.76 -1.44 -5.87
C VAL A 496 1.69 -0.41 -6.52
N GLU A 497 2.92 -0.79 -6.87
CA GLU A 497 3.86 0.11 -7.55
C GLU A 497 3.31 0.61 -8.89
N GLY A 498 2.65 -0.28 -9.64
CA GLY A 498 1.98 0.04 -10.89
C GLY A 498 0.79 0.96 -10.70
N TYR A 499 -0.02 0.77 -9.64
CA TYR A 499 -1.10 1.68 -9.27
C TYR A 499 -0.55 3.06 -8.89
N ASN A 500 0.48 3.10 -8.05
CA ASN A 500 1.11 4.33 -7.61
C ASN A 500 1.66 5.10 -8.80
N GLY A 501 2.39 4.45 -9.72
CA GLY A 501 2.85 5.06 -10.96
C GLY A 501 1.71 5.57 -11.84
N TYR A 502 0.60 4.84 -11.91
CA TYR A 502 -0.59 5.22 -12.67
C TYR A 502 -1.25 6.50 -12.12
N ALA A 503 -1.53 6.55 -10.82
CA ALA A 503 -2.15 7.71 -10.17
C ALA A 503 -1.20 8.94 -10.10
N LYS A 504 0.12 8.71 -10.12
CA LYS A 504 1.13 9.78 -10.15
C LYS A 504 1.32 10.40 -11.53
N ASN A 505 0.66 9.89 -12.57
CA ASN A 505 0.81 10.40 -13.93
C ASN A 505 0.46 11.91 -14.00
N PRO A 506 1.40 12.80 -14.35
CA PRO A 506 1.17 14.25 -14.38
C PRO A 506 0.17 14.69 -15.46
N LEU A 507 -0.06 13.84 -16.48
CA LEU A 507 -1.04 14.07 -17.54
C LEU A 507 -2.46 13.64 -17.13
N ALA A 508 -2.64 13.17 -15.90
CA ALA A 508 -3.90 12.73 -15.34
C ALA A 508 -4.03 13.26 -13.91
N GLU A 509 -4.22 12.38 -12.92
CA GLU A 509 -4.50 12.72 -11.53
C GLU A 509 -3.34 13.47 -10.88
N GLY A 510 -2.11 13.09 -11.21
CA GLY A 510 -0.89 13.74 -10.71
C GLY A 510 -0.84 13.82 -9.19
N ILE A 511 -1.14 12.73 -8.47
CA ILE A 511 -1.32 12.75 -7.01
C ILE A 511 -0.08 13.20 -6.22
N GLU A 512 1.13 13.22 -6.80
CA GLU A 512 2.32 13.82 -6.16
C GLU A 512 2.36 15.35 -6.23
N SER A 513 1.58 15.97 -7.12
CA SER A 513 1.59 17.41 -7.36
C SER A 513 0.74 18.18 -6.35
N ALA A 514 1.41 18.93 -5.48
CA ALA A 514 0.77 19.82 -4.52
C ALA A 514 -0.09 20.92 -5.15
N GLY A 515 0.15 21.28 -6.42
CA GLY A 515 -0.56 22.37 -7.10
C GLY A 515 -2.05 22.11 -7.28
N SER A 516 -2.46 20.84 -7.23
CA SER A 516 -3.85 20.37 -7.29
C SER A 516 -4.53 20.27 -5.92
N ARG A 517 -3.80 20.49 -4.80
CA ARG A 517 -4.31 20.40 -3.42
C ARG A 517 -3.71 21.51 -2.57
N ARG A 518 -4.15 22.74 -2.83
CA ARG A 518 -3.57 23.97 -2.24
C ARG A 518 -4.00 24.24 -0.80
N ILE A 519 -5.00 23.51 -0.29
CA ILE A 519 -5.53 23.67 1.07
C ILE A 519 -4.67 22.82 2.03
N ARG A 520 -4.18 23.41 3.11
CA ARG A 520 -3.31 22.75 4.11
C ARG A 520 -4.14 22.00 5.18
N GLY A 521 -3.49 21.06 5.88
CA GLY A 521 -4.08 20.24 6.94
C GLY A 521 -4.43 18.83 6.48
N ILE A 522 -4.28 17.86 7.38
CA ILE A 522 -4.41 16.43 7.09
C ILE A 522 -5.79 16.07 6.51
N ALA A 523 -6.87 16.64 7.04
CA ALA A 523 -8.23 16.38 6.56
C ALA A 523 -8.44 16.90 5.14
N ALA A 524 -7.99 18.12 4.83
CA ALA A 524 -8.11 18.68 3.49
C ALA A 524 -7.30 17.87 2.48
N GLN A 525 -6.08 17.49 2.82
CA GLN A 525 -5.24 16.67 1.95
C GLN A 525 -5.84 15.29 1.72
N THR A 526 -6.42 14.68 2.76
CA THR A 526 -7.08 13.37 2.67
C THR A 526 -8.32 13.41 1.78
N ILE A 527 -9.24 14.35 2.03
CA ILE A 527 -10.47 14.55 1.23
C ILE A 527 -10.09 14.78 -0.24
N LEU A 528 -9.17 15.70 -0.51
CA LEU A 528 -8.78 16.05 -1.88
C LEU A 528 -7.93 14.97 -2.57
N LEU A 529 -7.36 14.02 -1.84
CA LEU A 529 -6.64 12.87 -2.40
C LEU A 529 -7.59 11.72 -2.77
N ALA A 530 -8.67 11.52 -2.01
CA ALA A 530 -9.62 10.43 -2.23
C ALA A 530 -10.26 10.49 -3.64
N PHE A 531 -10.67 11.68 -4.08
CA PHE A 531 -11.29 11.84 -5.40
C PHE A 531 -10.36 11.54 -6.59
N PRO A 532 -9.12 12.05 -6.68
CA PRO A 532 -8.17 11.61 -7.70
C PRO A 532 -7.94 10.09 -7.69
N LEU A 533 -7.84 9.47 -6.52
CA LEU A 533 -7.71 8.02 -6.41
C LEU A 533 -8.95 7.29 -6.97
N ALA A 534 -10.14 7.78 -6.64
CA ALA A 534 -11.41 7.30 -7.17
C ALA A 534 -11.51 7.50 -8.70
N HIS A 535 -11.02 8.61 -9.23
CA HIS A 535 -10.93 8.84 -10.68
C HIS A 535 -9.95 7.86 -11.35
N ALA A 536 -8.80 7.57 -10.73
CA ALA A 536 -7.85 6.58 -11.23
C ALA A 536 -8.44 5.17 -11.26
N ASN A 537 -9.24 4.78 -10.26
CA ASN A 537 -10.02 3.54 -10.28
C ASN A 537 -10.98 3.50 -11.48
N ARG A 538 -11.84 4.51 -11.64
CA ARG A 538 -12.80 4.58 -12.75
C ARG A 538 -12.12 4.48 -14.12
N ARG A 539 -11.00 5.18 -14.33
CA ARG A 539 -10.24 5.06 -15.57
C ARG A 539 -9.64 3.66 -15.79
N LYS A 540 -9.20 2.99 -14.73
CA LYS A 540 -8.72 1.61 -14.82
C LYS A 540 -9.84 0.64 -15.16
N ILE A 541 -11.00 0.79 -14.52
CA ILE A 541 -12.20 0.00 -14.80
C ILE A 541 -12.64 0.21 -16.24
N LYS A 542 -12.79 1.47 -16.67
CA LYS A 542 -13.13 1.79 -18.06
C LYS A 542 -12.15 1.14 -19.04
N LYS A 543 -10.84 1.30 -18.81
CA LYS A 543 -9.82 0.71 -19.69
C LYS A 543 -9.90 -0.82 -19.72
N TRP A 544 -10.21 -1.46 -18.59
CA TRP A 544 -10.40 -2.90 -18.51
C TRP A 544 -11.65 -3.34 -19.26
N LEU A 545 -12.80 -2.67 -19.06
CA LEU A 545 -14.03 -2.90 -19.82
C LEU A 545 -13.81 -2.73 -21.33
N ASP A 546 -13.13 -1.65 -21.74
CA ASP A 546 -12.75 -1.42 -23.14
C ASP A 546 -11.92 -2.60 -23.68
N THR A 547 -11.11 -3.28 -22.85
CA THR A 547 -10.40 -4.48 -23.31
C THR A 547 -11.32 -5.67 -23.54
N LEU A 548 -12.33 -5.87 -22.68
CA LEU A 548 -13.30 -6.97 -22.80
C LEU A 548 -14.17 -6.80 -24.05
N SER A 549 -14.63 -5.58 -24.32
CA SER A 549 -15.49 -5.27 -25.47
C SER A 549 -14.79 -5.45 -26.82
N LEU A 550 -13.45 -5.52 -26.86
CA LEU A 550 -12.68 -5.59 -28.10
C LEU A 550 -12.51 -6.99 -28.69
N GLY A 551 -13.04 -8.07 -28.08
CA GLY A 551 -13.27 -9.36 -28.75
C GLY A 551 -12.18 -9.92 -29.69
N GLY A 552 -10.88 -9.67 -29.41
CA GLY A 552 -9.76 -10.13 -30.26
C GLY A 552 -9.13 -9.09 -31.20
N GLU A 553 -9.77 -7.94 -31.46
CA GLU A 553 -9.19 -6.87 -32.29
C GLU A 553 -8.46 -5.84 -31.42
N ARG A 554 -7.20 -6.13 -31.05
CA ARG A 554 -6.33 -5.14 -30.40
C ARG A 554 -5.51 -4.33 -31.41
N PRO A 555 -5.46 -2.98 -31.30
CA PRO A 555 -4.32 -2.22 -31.79
C PRO A 555 -3.08 -2.67 -31.02
N ARG A 556 -2.06 -3.14 -31.74
CA ARG A 556 -0.79 -3.62 -31.15
C ARG A 556 -0.27 -2.62 -30.13
N ARG A 557 -0.15 -3.07 -28.87
CA ARG A 557 0.54 -2.33 -27.80
C ARG A 557 1.92 -1.94 -28.35
N ARG A 558 2.23 -0.63 -28.43
CA ARG A 558 3.59 -0.17 -28.72
C ARG A 558 4.50 -0.78 -27.64
N THR A 559 5.25 -1.81 -28.01
CA THR A 559 6.35 -2.30 -27.19
C THR A 559 7.26 -1.12 -26.91
N HIS A 560 7.39 -0.72 -25.64
CA HIS A 560 8.42 0.23 -25.23
C HIS A 560 9.75 -0.29 -25.77
N HIS A 561 10.35 0.47 -26.68
CA HIS A 561 11.64 0.29 -27.31
C HIS A 561 12.16 -1.16 -27.34
N ARG A 562 11.88 -1.89 -28.45
CA ARG A 562 12.89 -2.82 -28.95
C ARG A 562 14.16 -1.99 -29.12
N ARG A 563 15.11 -2.11 -28.18
CA ARG A 563 16.49 -1.71 -28.46
C ARG A 563 16.83 -2.36 -29.81
N PRO A 564 17.38 -1.62 -30.78
CA PRO A 564 17.87 -2.25 -31.99
C PRO A 564 18.85 -3.35 -31.55
N LYS A 565 18.50 -4.61 -31.85
CA LYS A 565 19.44 -5.72 -31.69
C LYS A 565 20.58 -5.40 -32.64
N LYS A 566 21.74 -4.98 -32.11
CA LYS A 566 22.97 -4.98 -32.90
C LYS A 566 23.23 -6.42 -33.35
N GLU A 567 23.56 -6.60 -34.61
CA GLU A 567 23.98 -7.90 -35.11
C GLU A 567 25.17 -8.42 -34.27
N PRO A 568 25.19 -9.69 -33.86
CA PRO A 568 26.23 -10.25 -33.00
C PRO A 568 27.64 -10.17 -33.58
N ARG A 569 27.78 -9.84 -34.87
CA ARG A 569 29.06 -9.87 -35.60
C ARG A 569 29.97 -8.67 -35.33
N SER A 570 29.51 -7.63 -34.63
CA SER A 570 30.33 -6.47 -34.28
C SER A 570 30.68 -6.37 -32.79
N TRP A 571 30.49 -7.45 -32.01
CA TRP A 571 30.81 -7.46 -30.58
C TRP A 571 31.73 -8.64 -30.24
N THR A 572 33.01 -8.34 -30.03
CA THR A 572 34.01 -9.26 -29.50
C THR A 572 34.13 -9.03 -27.99
N PRO A 573 33.67 -9.95 -27.13
CA PRO A 573 33.97 -9.87 -25.70
C PRO A 573 35.46 -10.15 -25.44
N THR A 574 36.13 -9.26 -24.71
CA THR A 574 37.52 -9.40 -24.25
C THR A 574 37.66 -10.17 -22.93
N GLY A 575 36.63 -10.90 -22.50
CA GLY A 575 36.64 -11.74 -21.31
C GLY A 575 36.73 -13.22 -21.66
N HIS A 576 37.51 -13.99 -20.90
CA HIS A 576 37.76 -15.43 -21.09
C HIS A 576 36.49 -16.23 -21.39
N LEU A 577 36.44 -16.87 -22.55
CA LEU A 577 35.52 -17.94 -22.88
C LEU A 577 36.29 -19.25 -22.79
N ALA A 578 35.83 -20.18 -21.96
CA ALA A 578 36.28 -21.57 -22.00
C ALA A 578 35.71 -22.26 -23.27
N PRO A 579 36.44 -23.20 -23.90
CA PRO A 579 35.98 -23.86 -25.11
C PRO A 579 34.80 -24.81 -24.81
N ALA A 580 33.79 -24.79 -25.69
CA ALA A 580 32.73 -25.77 -25.70
C ALA A 580 33.24 -27.11 -26.27
N ALA A 581 32.74 -28.21 -25.71
CA ALA A 581 32.98 -29.59 -26.17
C ALA A 581 32.47 -29.83 -27.60
#